data_AF-A0A453MVT3-F1
#
_entry.id   AF-A0A453MVT3-F1
#
_cell.length_a   1.000
_cell.length_b   1.000
_cell.length_c   1.000
_cell.angle_alpha   90.00
_cell.angle_beta   90.00
_cell.angle_gamma   90.00
#
_symmetry.space_group_name_H-M   'P 1'
#
loop_
_entity.id
_entity.type
_entity.pdbx_description
1 polymer ?
#
loop_
_entity_poly.entity_id
_entity_poly.type
_entity_poly.pdbx_seq_one_letter_code
_entity_poly.pdbx_strand_id
1 'polypeptide(L)'
;MQLSVYRNSGGLQAIMNSKLRKLAERDENVVLASGIPSTIIRSASLETTPGGEKGFNFTEGIAAKGKISREDAATICVEALDAIPQTTLIFEVANGDENVTDWKTWFAERMAKG
;
A
#
# COMPACT_ATOMS: atom_id res chain seq x y z
N MET A 1 -3.52 -7.59 40.70
CA MET A 1 -2.83 -6.28 40.64
C MET A 1 -1.60 -6.41 39.76
N GLN A 2 -1.38 -5.42 38.88
CA GLN A 2 -0.13 -5.11 38.15
C GLN A 2 0.31 -6.17 37.11
N LEU A 3 0.31 -5.86 35.81
CA LEU A 3 1.15 -4.82 35.22
C LEU A 3 0.39 -3.98 34.21
N SER A 4 0.46 -2.66 34.42
CA SER A 4 0.07 -1.66 33.44
C SER A 4 0.85 -1.89 32.15
N VAL A 5 0.15 -2.33 31.11
CA VAL A 5 0.65 -2.29 29.73
C VAL A 5 1.08 -0.85 29.48
N TYR A 6 2.38 -0.69 29.30
CA TYR A 6 3.09 0.57 29.31
C TYR A 6 2.48 1.50 28.26
N ARG A 7 1.79 2.51 28.77
CA ARG A 7 1.22 3.64 28.06
C ARG A 7 2.37 4.58 27.69
N ASN A 8 3.17 4.20 26.67
CA ASN A 8 4.02 5.15 25.94
C ASN A 8 4.40 4.59 24.56
N SER A 9 3.44 4.57 23.64
CA SER A 9 3.66 4.36 22.20
C SER A 9 4.33 5.61 21.60
N GLY A 10 5.60 5.84 21.92
CA GLY A 10 6.32 7.03 21.48
C GLY A 10 7.83 6.80 21.42
N GLY A 11 8.44 7.14 20.28
CA GLY A 11 9.89 7.15 20.09
C GLY A 11 10.43 5.91 19.36
N LEU A 12 10.65 4.81 20.07
CA LEU A 12 11.39 3.64 19.53
C LEU A 12 10.63 2.91 18.41
N GLN A 13 9.32 2.73 18.55
CA GLN A 13 8.49 2.08 17.54
C GLN A 13 8.38 2.94 16.27
N ALA A 14 8.30 4.26 16.43
CA ALA A 14 8.34 5.22 15.31
C ALA A 14 9.70 5.19 14.59
N ILE A 15 10.81 5.08 15.32
CA ILE A 15 12.15 4.96 14.73
C ILE A 15 12.31 3.64 13.96
N MET A 16 11.86 2.50 14.52
CA MET A 16 11.88 1.23 13.81
C MET A 16 11.03 1.27 12.53
N ASN A 17 9.80 1.78 12.61
CA ASN A 17 8.93 1.94 11.45
C ASN A 17 9.56 2.86 10.39
N SER A 18 10.24 3.94 10.80
CA SER A 18 10.95 4.83 9.87
C SER A 18 12.14 4.17 9.17
N LYS A 19 12.84 3.24 9.84
CA LYS A 19 13.94 2.48 9.24
C LYS A 19 13.44 1.43 8.26
N LEU A 20 12.37 0.72 8.60
CA LEU A 20 11.71 -0.22 7.70
C LEU A 20 11.17 0.49 6.46
N ARG A 21 10.55 1.66 6.64
CA ARG A 21 10.09 2.50 5.52
C ARG A 21 11.26 2.95 4.63
N LYS A 22 12.36 3.42 5.22
CA LYS A 22 13.57 3.80 4.46
C LYS A 22 14.22 2.64 3.72
N LEU A 23 14.11 1.42 4.25
CA LEU A 23 14.61 0.22 3.56
C LEU A 23 13.71 -0.13 2.37
N ALA A 24 12.39 -0.13 2.56
CA ALA A 24 11.44 -0.30 1.47
C ALA A 24 11.61 0.77 0.38
N GLU A 25 11.77 2.04 0.76
CA GLU A 25 12.05 3.15 -0.17
C GLU A 25 13.35 2.93 -0.97
N ARG A 26 14.37 2.26 -0.40
CA ARG A 26 15.61 1.93 -1.12
C ARG A 26 15.42 0.79 -2.12
N ASP A 27 14.68 -0.24 -1.74
CA ASP A 27 14.39 -1.36 -2.63
C ASP A 27 13.52 -0.91 -3.81
N GLU A 28 12.56 -0.01 -3.58
CA GLU A 28 11.78 0.63 -4.64
C GLU A 28 12.67 1.46 -5.58
N ASN A 29 13.69 2.15 -5.06
CA ASN A 29 14.63 2.89 -5.90
C ASN A 29 15.43 1.99 -6.84
N VAL A 30 15.71 0.73 -6.46
CA VAL A 30 16.35 -0.25 -7.36
C VAL A 30 15.41 -0.61 -8.52
N VAL A 31 14.13 -0.83 -8.23
CA VAL A 31 13.11 -1.09 -9.26
C VAL A 31 12.97 0.11 -10.19
N LEU A 32 12.91 1.33 -9.63
CA LEU A 32 12.86 2.57 -10.41
C LEU A 32 14.09 2.76 -11.31
N ALA A 33 15.28 2.48 -10.78
CA ALA A 33 16.54 2.57 -11.52
C ALA A 33 16.68 1.52 -12.63
N SER A 34 15.89 0.43 -12.59
CA SER A 34 15.94 -0.62 -13.62
C SER A 34 15.33 -0.19 -14.95
N GLY A 35 14.50 0.86 -14.96
CA GLY A 35 13.76 1.31 -16.15
C GLY A 35 12.69 0.33 -16.61
N ILE A 36 12.42 -0.75 -15.86
CA ILE A 36 11.36 -1.70 -16.18
C ILE A 36 10.01 -1.07 -15.78
N PRO A 37 9.03 -1.04 -16.70
CA PRO A 37 7.70 -0.59 -16.34
C PRO A 37 7.13 -1.46 -15.22
N SER A 38 6.72 -0.83 -14.13
CA SER A 38 6.34 -1.53 -12.92
C SER A 38 5.23 -0.81 -12.18
N THR A 39 4.49 -1.56 -11.36
CA THR A 39 3.48 -1.02 -10.45
C THR A 39 3.93 -1.33 -9.03
N ILE A 40 4.19 -0.29 -8.24
CA ILE A 40 4.60 -0.39 -6.85
C ILE A 40 3.38 -0.07 -5.97
N ILE A 41 2.85 -1.11 -5.32
CA ILE A 41 1.69 -1.03 -4.43
C ILE A 41 2.20 -0.93 -3.00
N ARG A 42 2.16 0.27 -2.43
CA ARG A 42 2.52 0.50 -1.02
C ARG A 42 1.33 0.21 -0.12
N SER A 43 1.17 -1.06 0.26
CA SER A 43 0.10 -1.49 1.13
C SER A 43 0.29 -1.01 2.57
N ALA A 44 -0.82 -0.73 3.25
CA ALA A 44 -0.85 -0.56 4.70
C ALA A 44 -0.59 -1.88 5.45
N SER A 45 -0.73 -1.88 6.77
CA SER A 45 -0.45 -3.07 7.59
C SER A 45 -1.35 -4.25 7.17
N LEU A 46 -0.74 -5.38 6.81
CA LEU A 46 -1.45 -6.57 6.36
C LEU A 46 -2.15 -7.29 7.51
N GLU A 47 -3.41 -7.66 7.30
CA GLU A 47 -4.21 -8.41 8.26
C GLU A 47 -4.74 -9.73 7.68
N THR A 48 -5.06 -10.67 8.57
CA THR A 48 -5.63 -11.99 8.22
C THR A 48 -7.14 -11.95 8.42
N THR A 49 -7.82 -11.16 7.59
CA THR A 49 -9.28 -11.09 7.51
C THR A 49 -9.70 -11.46 6.10
N PRO A 50 -10.95 -11.90 5.90
CA PRO A 50 -11.50 -12.03 4.55
C PRO A 50 -11.37 -10.73 3.76
N GLY A 51 -11.03 -10.83 2.48
CA GLY A 51 -11.04 -9.71 1.54
C GLY A 51 -12.42 -9.50 0.92
N GLY A 52 -12.58 -8.42 0.16
CA GLY A 52 -13.80 -8.06 -0.56
C GLY A 52 -14.95 -7.53 0.31
N GLU A 53 -14.81 -7.53 1.63
CA GLU A 53 -15.83 -7.00 2.55
C GLU A 53 -15.78 -5.46 2.67
N LYS A 54 -14.62 -4.86 2.40
CA LYS A 54 -14.37 -3.42 2.51
C LYS A 54 -13.86 -2.88 1.19
N GLY A 55 -14.13 -1.61 0.93
CA GLY A 55 -13.51 -0.89 -0.18
C GLY A 55 -12.04 -0.56 0.11
N PHE A 56 -11.55 0.43 -0.59
CA PHE A 56 -10.16 0.86 -0.56
C PHE A 56 -10.03 2.33 -0.14
N ASN A 57 -8.81 2.73 0.19
CA ASN A 57 -8.42 4.11 0.41
C ASN A 57 -7.02 4.30 -0.17
N PHE A 58 -6.88 5.24 -1.09
CA PHE A 58 -5.64 5.52 -1.81
C PHE A 58 -5.05 6.90 -1.48
N THR A 59 -5.45 7.48 -0.34
CA THR A 59 -4.96 8.79 0.11
C THR A 59 -3.47 8.71 0.47
N GLU A 60 -2.71 9.74 0.16
CA GLU A 60 -1.30 9.83 0.55
C GLU A 60 -1.13 9.72 2.08
N GLY A 61 -0.18 8.89 2.52
CA GLY A 61 0.10 8.61 3.93
C GLY A 61 -0.81 7.56 4.56
N ILE A 62 -1.75 6.96 3.81
CA ILE A 62 -2.65 5.93 4.34
C ILE A 62 -1.90 4.64 4.67
N ALA A 63 -0.81 4.31 3.94
CA ALA A 63 -0.04 3.09 4.18
C ALA A 63 0.55 3.04 5.60
N ALA A 64 0.85 4.20 6.19
CA ALA A 64 1.42 4.28 7.54
C ALA A 64 0.38 4.14 8.67
N LYS A 65 -0.91 4.30 8.38
CA LYS A 65 -1.98 4.40 9.40
C LYS A 65 -3.06 3.33 9.24
N GLY A 66 -3.26 2.86 8.01
CA GLY A 66 -4.32 1.94 7.65
C GLY A 66 -3.97 0.48 7.87
N LYS A 67 -4.94 -0.35 7.52
CA LYS A 67 -4.86 -1.80 7.48
C LYS A 67 -5.48 -2.29 6.19
N ILE A 68 -4.98 -3.40 5.65
CA ILE A 68 -5.56 -4.05 4.48
C ILE A 68 -5.53 -5.56 4.65
N SER A 69 -6.57 -6.25 4.23
CA SER A 69 -6.56 -7.72 4.20
C SER A 69 -5.51 -8.21 3.20
N ARG A 70 -4.89 -9.37 3.47
CA ARG A 70 -3.96 -9.97 2.49
C ARG A 70 -4.64 -10.31 1.17
N GLU A 71 -5.91 -10.71 1.23
CA GLU A 71 -6.70 -11.04 0.05
C GLU A 71 -6.95 -9.80 -0.82
N ASP A 72 -7.30 -8.66 -0.22
CA ASP A 72 -7.49 -7.41 -0.97
C ASP A 72 -6.18 -6.90 -1.56
N ALA A 73 -5.07 -6.99 -0.83
CA ALA A 73 -3.75 -6.65 -1.37
C ALA A 73 -3.40 -7.55 -2.57
N ALA A 74 -3.68 -8.85 -2.47
CA ALA A 74 -3.46 -9.79 -3.57
C ALA A 74 -4.35 -9.50 -4.78
N THR A 75 -5.62 -9.14 -4.56
CA THR A 75 -6.55 -8.72 -5.62
C THR A 75 -5.96 -7.56 -6.41
N ILE A 76 -5.50 -6.50 -5.75
CA ILE A 76 -4.89 -5.34 -6.44
C ILE A 76 -3.66 -5.78 -7.26
N CYS A 77 -2.83 -6.67 -6.74
CA CYS A 77 -1.68 -7.19 -7.48
C CYS A 77 -2.09 -7.92 -8.76
N VAL A 78 -3.18 -8.69 -8.74
CA VAL A 78 -3.71 -9.39 -9.92
C VAL A 78 -4.27 -8.38 -10.92
N GLU A 79 -5.09 -7.44 -10.46
CA GLU A 79 -5.71 -6.40 -11.30
C GLU A 79 -4.66 -5.49 -11.97
N ALA A 80 -3.53 -5.24 -11.30
CA ALA A 80 -2.42 -4.48 -11.86
C ALA A 80 -1.74 -5.15 -13.06
N LEU A 81 -1.85 -6.47 -13.22
CA LEU A 81 -1.23 -7.20 -14.34
C LEU A 81 -1.90 -6.89 -15.69
N ASP A 82 -3.19 -6.52 -15.66
CA ASP A 82 -3.96 -6.19 -16.86
C ASP A 82 -3.78 -4.71 -17.27
N ALA A 83 -3.08 -3.91 -16.48
CA ALA A 83 -2.89 -2.48 -16.67
C ALA A 83 -1.40 -2.08 -16.52
N ILE A 84 -0.56 -2.56 -17.44
CA ILE A 84 0.89 -2.30 -17.44
C ILE A 84 1.15 -0.82 -17.79
N PRO A 85 1.79 -0.03 -16.90
CA PRO A 85 2.05 1.38 -17.15
C PRO A 85 3.24 1.57 -18.09
N GLN A 86 3.37 2.76 -18.71
CA GLN A 86 4.53 3.11 -19.54
C GLN A 86 5.74 3.53 -18.69
N THR A 87 5.48 4.12 -17.53
CA THR A 87 6.46 4.51 -16.51
C THR A 87 6.06 3.85 -15.19
N THR A 88 6.93 3.86 -14.17
CA THR A 88 6.57 3.21 -12.90
C THR A 88 5.41 3.94 -12.22
N LEU A 89 4.31 3.22 -11.96
CA LEU A 89 3.16 3.72 -11.20
C LEU A 89 3.35 3.37 -9.73
N ILE A 90 3.25 4.36 -8.84
CA ILE A 90 3.36 4.16 -7.40
C ILE A 90 2.12 4.72 -6.71
N PHE A 91 1.52 3.96 -5.82
CA PHE A 91 0.42 4.45 -4.98
C PHE A 91 0.37 3.72 -3.64
N GLU A 92 -0.27 4.36 -2.67
CA GLU A 92 -0.55 3.77 -1.36
C GLU A 92 -1.96 3.19 -1.30
N VAL A 93 -2.16 2.16 -0.48
CA VAL A 93 -3.49 1.56 -0.31
C VAL A 93 -3.73 1.00 1.09
N ALA A 94 -4.95 1.21 1.60
CA ALA A 94 -5.54 0.51 2.74
C ALA A 94 -6.98 0.08 2.41
N ASN A 95 -7.61 -0.76 3.24
CA ASN A 95 -9.06 -0.90 3.19
C ASN A 95 -9.75 0.39 3.67
N GLY A 96 -10.84 0.76 3.01
CA GLY A 96 -11.64 1.97 3.25
C GLY A 96 -13.02 1.86 2.61
N ASP A 97 -13.53 2.96 2.07
CA ASP A 97 -14.90 3.07 1.56
C ASP A 97 -15.01 3.16 0.03
N GLU A 98 -13.88 3.36 -0.69
CA GLU A 98 -13.87 3.45 -2.15
C GLU A 98 -14.11 2.06 -2.76
N ASN A 99 -15.24 1.88 -3.43
CA ASN A 99 -15.52 0.65 -4.16
C ASN A 99 -14.98 0.77 -5.60
N VAL A 100 -13.91 0.04 -5.90
CA VAL A 100 -13.32 -0.01 -7.25
C VAL A 100 -13.90 -1.21 -7.99
N THR A 101 -14.85 -0.94 -8.89
CA THR A 101 -15.53 -1.98 -9.69
C THR A 101 -14.91 -2.16 -11.08
N ASP A 102 -14.23 -1.13 -11.59
CA ASP A 102 -13.54 -1.15 -12.89
C ASP A 102 -12.07 -0.77 -12.69
N TRP A 103 -11.26 -1.79 -12.39
CA TRP A 103 -9.82 -1.64 -12.16
C TRP A 103 -9.09 -1.12 -13.39
N LYS A 104 -9.50 -1.52 -14.59
CA LYS A 104 -8.87 -1.10 -15.83
C LYS A 104 -8.98 0.41 -16.01
N THR A 105 -10.18 0.96 -15.83
CA THR A 105 -10.41 2.41 -15.88
C THR A 105 -9.66 3.11 -14.74
N TRP A 106 -9.72 2.56 -13.53
CA TRP A 106 -9.06 3.13 -12.35
C TRP A 106 -7.54 3.28 -12.52
N PHE A 107 -6.88 2.27 -13.09
CA PHE A 107 -5.45 2.32 -13.39
C PHE A 107 -5.17 3.30 -14.53
N ALA A 108 -5.96 3.30 -15.61
CA ALA A 108 -5.79 4.20 -16.75
C ALA A 108 -5.85 5.68 -16.33
N GLU A 109 -6.79 6.05 -15.46
CA GLU A 109 -6.89 7.42 -14.94
C GLU A 109 -5.69 7.86 -14.12
N ARG A 110 -5.04 6.94 -13.40
CA ARG A 110 -3.83 7.23 -12.62
C ARG A 110 -2.59 7.35 -13.50
N MET A 111 -2.50 6.51 -14.53
CA MET A 111 -1.43 6.59 -15.51
C MET A 111 -1.48 7.88 -16.34
N ALA A 112 -2.68 8.41 -16.61
CA ALA A 112 -2.86 9.67 -17.35
C ALA A 112 -2.50 10.94 -16.54
N LYS A 113 -2.32 10.82 -15.21
CA LYS A 113 -2.03 11.95 -14.31
C LYS A 113 -0.53 12.14 -14.03
N GLY A 114 0.33 11.24 -14.53
CA GLY A 114 1.79 11.30 -14.41
C GLY A 114 2.45 11.77 -15.70
#